data_AF-A0A6N7Z887-F1
#
_entry.id   AF-A0A6N7Z887-F1
#
_cell.length_a   1.000
_cell.length_b   1.000
_cell.length_c   1.000
_cell.angle_alpha   90.00
_cell.angle_beta   90.00
_cell.angle_gamma   90.00
#
_symmetry.space_group_name_H-M   'P 1'
#
loop_
_entity.id
_entity.type
_entity.pdbx_description
1 polymer ?
#
loop_
_entity_poly.entity_id
_entity_poly.type
_entity_poly.pdbx_seq_one_letter_code
_entity_poly.pdbx_strand_id
1 'polypeptide(L)' 'MSGAEAGLVVAERFFRSFESGDFQTLERILAVDAKIWHNDGNGEQSRADNLETLKLIHANIESYAGRFPTAMSAAWR' A
#
# COMPACT_ATOMS: atom_id res chain seq x y z
N MET A 1 12.85 -10.38 -20.32
CA MET A 1 12.44 -9.94 -18.98
C MET A 1 11.84 -11.14 -18.26
N SER A 2 12.43 -11.55 -17.15
CA SER A 2 11.90 -12.65 -16.33
C SER A 2 10.61 -12.22 -15.60
N GLY A 3 9.86 -13.17 -15.05
CA GLY A 3 8.70 -12.85 -14.20
C GLY A 3 9.07 -12.02 -12.96
N ALA A 4 10.26 -12.24 -12.40
CA ALA A 4 10.75 -11.47 -11.26
C ALA A 4 11.06 -10.01 -11.62
N GLU A 5 11.73 -9.79 -12.76
CA GLU A 5 12.00 -8.44 -13.26
C GLU A 5 10.70 -7.68 -13.58
N ALA A 6 9.72 -8.36 -14.19
CA ALA A 6 8.40 -7.76 -14.43
C ALA A 6 7.69 -7.40 -13.11
N GLY A 7 7.80 -8.25 -12.09
CA GLY A 7 7.25 -7.99 -10.76
C GLY A 7 7.85 -6.74 -10.11
N LEU A 8 9.17 -6.55 -10.20
CA LEU A 8 9.85 -5.36 -9.66
C LEU A 8 9.38 -4.06 -10.34
N VAL A 9 9.21 -4.09 -11.66
CA VAL A 9 8.69 -2.93 -12.41
C VAL A 9 7.28 -2.56 -11.95
N VAL A 10 6.42 -3.56 -11.70
CA VAL A 10 5.06 -3.32 -11.19
C VAL A 10 5.11 -2.73 -9.77
N ALA A 11 5.94 -3.29 -8.89
CA ALA A 11 6.09 -2.80 -7.53
C ALA A 11 6.59 -1.35 -7.49
N GLU A 12 7.60 -1.01 -8.28
CA GLU A 12 8.11 0.37 -8.36
C GLU A 12 7.02 1.34 -8.83
N ARG A 13 6.25 0.96 -9.86
CA ARG A 13 5.13 1.78 -10.34
C ARG A 13 4.06 1.96 -9.27
N PHE A 14 3.75 0.93 -8.50
CA PHE A 14 2.80 1.01 -7.39
C PHE A 14 3.25 2.05 -6.35
N PHE A 15 4.49 1.95 -5.87
CA PHE A 15 5.00 2.86 -4.85
C PHE A 15 5.10 4.31 -5.35
N ARG A 16 5.61 4.54 -6.57
CA ARG A 16 5.67 5.88 -7.15
C ARG A 16 4.30 6.51 -7.31
N SER A 17 3.30 5.75 -7.77
CA SER A 17 1.93 6.24 -7.88
C SER A 17 1.33 6.57 -6.51
N PHE A 18 1.60 5.75 -5.50
CA PHE A 18 1.17 6.03 -4.13
C PHE A 18 1.81 7.30 -3.56
N GLU A 19 3.13 7.45 -3.68
CA GLU A 19 3.90 8.58 -3.15
C GLU A 19 3.51 9.91 -3.82
N SER A 20 3.20 9.88 -5.12
CA SER A 20 2.76 11.07 -5.89
C SER A 20 1.27 11.38 -5.80
N GLY A 21 0.48 10.51 -5.16
CA GLY A 21 -0.98 10.65 -5.10
C GLY A 21 -1.71 10.32 -6.41
N ASP A 22 -1.05 9.67 -7.38
CA ASP A 22 -1.66 9.20 -8.62
C ASP A 22 -2.48 7.91 -8.39
N PHE A 23 -3.61 8.05 -7.72
CA PHE A 23 -4.52 6.95 -7.43
C PHE A 23 -5.21 6.37 -8.66
N GLN A 24 -5.29 7.13 -9.75
CA GLN A 24 -5.86 6.62 -11.00
C GLN A 24 -4.93 5.56 -11.62
N THR A 25 -3.61 5.80 -11.60
CA THR A 25 -2.65 4.79 -12.02
C THR A 25 -2.57 3.65 -11.02
N LEU A 26 -2.65 3.92 -9.71
CA LEU A 26 -2.65 2.87 -8.69
C LEU A 26 -3.84 1.91 -8.86
N GLU A 27 -5.04 2.42 -9.14
CA GLU A 27 -6.22 1.60 -9.44
C GLU A 27 -6.00 0.69 -10.66
N ARG A 28 -5.34 1.19 -11.71
CA ARG A 28 -5.06 0.41 -12.93
C ARG A 28 -4.01 -0.68 -12.75
N ILE A 29 -3.15 -0.56 -11.73
CA ILE A 29 -2.15 -1.59 -11.40
C ILE A 29 -2.83 -2.80 -10.74
N LEU A 30 -3.86 -2.57 -9.93
CA LEU A 30 -4.58 -3.62 -9.23
C LEU A 30 -5.60 -4.31 -10.14
N ALA A 31 -5.56 -5.64 -10.18
CA ALA A 31 -6.60 -6.43 -10.84
C ALA A 31 -7.97 -6.13 -10.23
N VAL A 32 -9.03 -6.13 -11.06
CA VAL A 32 -10.39 -5.76 -10.64
C VAL A 32 -10.90 -6.66 -9.51
N ASP A 33 -10.48 -7.92 -9.50
CA ASP A 33 -10.79 -8.95 -8.52
C ASP A 33 -9.65 -9.22 -7.53
N ALA A 34 -8.68 -8.30 -7.43
CA ALA A 34 -7.59 -8.41 -6.47
C ALA A 34 -8.15 -8.54 -5.05
N LYS A 35 -7.61 -9.52 -4.33
CA LYS A 35 -7.83 -9.76 -2.90
C LYS A 35 -6.62 -9.27 -2.15
N ILE A 36 -6.78 -8.19 -1.40
CA ILE A 36 -5.69 -7.56 -0.65
C ILE A 36 -5.79 -7.97 0.80
N TRP A 37 -4.73 -8.51 1.39
CA TRP A 37 -4.71 -8.85 2.80
C TRP A 37 -3.82 -7.88 3.57
N HIS A 38 -4.35 -7.37 4.68
CA HIS A 38 -3.59 -6.58 5.64
C HIS A 38 -3.52 -7.34 6.98
N ASN A 39 -2.42 -7.16 7.70
CA ASN A 39 -2.22 -7.75 9.02
C ASN A 39 -2.91 -6.92 10.13
N ASP A 40 -4.19 -6.61 9.94
CA ASP A 40 -5.01 -5.82 10.87
C ASP A 40 -6.19 -6.63 11.45
N GLY A 41 -6.33 -7.90 11.05
CA GLY A 41 -7.42 -8.77 11.48
C GLY A 41 -8.75 -8.57 10.73
N ASN A 42 -8.82 -7.65 9.76
CA ASN A 42 -10.04 -7.35 9.00
C ASN A 42 -10.26 -8.28 7.79
N GLY A 43 -9.35 -9.23 7.55
CA GLY A 43 -9.46 -10.20 6.45
C GLY A 43 -9.00 -9.64 5.10
N GLU A 44 -9.53 -10.23 4.02
CA GLU A 44 -9.27 -9.76 2.65
C GLU A 44 -10.14 -8.52 2.33
N GLN A 45 -9.53 -7.52 1.70
CA GLN A 45 -10.17 -6.33 1.18
C GLN A 45 -10.31 -6.41 -0.34
N SER A 46 -11.37 -5.76 -0.85
CA SER A 46 -11.51 -5.53 -2.28
C SER A 46 -10.53 -4.46 -2.77
N ARG A 47 -10.30 -4.39 -4.08
CA ARG A 47 -9.53 -3.31 -4.72
C ARG A 47 -10.03 -1.91 -4.31
N ALA A 48 -11.34 -1.73 -4.22
CA ALA A 48 -11.94 -0.44 -3.90
C ALA A 48 -11.67 -0.05 -2.45
N ASP A 49 -11.85 -0.99 -1.51
CA ASP A 49 -11.60 -0.74 -0.08
C ASP A 49 -10.13 -0.40 0.16
N ASN A 50 -9.22 -1.17 -0.44
CA ASN A 50 -7.78 -0.90 -0.36
C ASN A 50 -7.41 0.49 -0.92
N LEU A 51 -8.04 0.92 -2.03
CA LEU A 51 -7.78 2.26 -2.60
C LEU A 51 -8.20 3.37 -1.64
N GLU A 52 -9.34 3.25 -0.96
CA GLU A 52 -9.77 4.21 0.05
C GLU A 52 -8.82 4.24 1.24
N THR A 53 -8.37 3.07 1.73
CA THR A 53 -7.34 2.99 2.77
C THR A 53 -6.04 3.67 2.34
N LEU A 54 -5.56 3.43 1.12
CA LEU A 54 -4.34 4.07 0.62
C LEU A 54 -4.48 5.59 0.51
N LYS A 55 -5.61 6.11 0.04
CA LYS A 55 -5.88 7.56 0.03
C LYS A 55 -5.82 8.15 1.44
N LEU A 56 -6.40 7.47 2.42
CA LEU A 56 -6.35 7.90 3.82
C LEU A 56 -4.92 7.90 4.36
N ILE A 57 -4.12 6.87 4.08
CA ILE A 57 -2.72 6.81 4.53
C ILE A 57 -1.91 7.93 3.87
N HIS A 58 -2.00 8.10 2.56
CA HIS A 58 -1.29 9.14 1.81
C HIS A 58 -1.61 10.55 2.34
N ALA A 59 -2.89 10.86 2.55
CA ALA A 59 -3.34 12.14 3.09
C ALA A 59 -2.81 12.42 4.51
N ASN A 60 -2.37 11.38 5.23
CA ASN A 60 -1.95 11.48 6.63
C ASN A 60 -0.50 11.03 6.85
N ILE A 61 0.33 10.92 5.81
CA ILE A 61 1.67 10.32 5.92
C ILE A 61 2.57 11.09 6.92
N GLU A 62 2.45 12.41 6.97
CA GLU A 62 3.16 13.27 7.94
C GLU A 62 2.57 13.15 9.36
N SER A 63 1.24 12.98 9.48
CA SER A 63 0.56 12.81 10.76
C SER A 63 0.83 11.44 11.39
N TYR A 64 0.92 10.39 10.57
CA TYR A 64 1.25 9.03 10.98
C TYR A 64 2.70 8.90 11.47
N ALA A 65 3.65 9.62 10.84
CA ALA A 65 5.04 9.64 11.30
C ALA A 65 5.19 10.19 12.73
N GLY A 66 4.30 11.10 13.16
CA GLY A 66 4.26 11.64 14.52
C GLY A 66 3.49 10.79 15.54
N ARG A 67 2.76 9.75 15.11
CA ARG A 67 1.83 8.98 15.96
C ARG A 67 2.38 7.65 16.48
N PHE A 68 3.49 7.15 15.94
CA PHE A 68 4.22 6.03 16.53
C PHE A 68 5.31 6.58 17.47
N PRO A 69 5.25 6.37 18.79
CA PRO A 69 6.43 6.53 19.61
C PRO A 69 7.52 5.61 19.07
N THR A 70 8.77 6.05 19.09
CA THR A 70 9.99 5.30 18.70
C THR A 70 10.18 3.95 19.43
N ALA A 71 9.22 3.51 20.23
CA ALA A 71 9.17 2.24 20.95
C ALA A 71 8.40 1.15 20.18
N MET A 72 8.82 0.83 18.95
CA MET A 72 8.47 -0.45 18.29
C MET A 72 9.70 -1.29 17.95
N SER A 73 10.86 -1.03 18.59
CA SER A 73 12.07 -1.85 18.42
C SER A 73 12.15 -3.08 19.34
N ALA A 74 11.18 -3.29 20.24
CA ALA A 74 11.25 -4.37 21.24
C ALA A 74 10.38 -5.60 20.93
N ALA A 75 9.50 -5.55 19.91
CA ALA A 75 8.59 -6.65 19.59
C ALA A 75 9.09 -7.60 18.48
N TRP A 76 10.29 -7.35 17.94
CA TRP A 76 10.93 -8.18 16.91
C TRP A 76 12.37 -8.53 17.31
N ARG A 77 12.53 -9.13 18.48
CA ARG A 77 13.74 -9.88 18.87
C ARG A 77 13.35 -11.32 19.16
#